data_AF-A0AAD5Y387-F1
#
_entry.id   AF-A0AAD5Y387-F1
#
_cell.length_a   1.000
_cell.length_b   1.000
_cell.length_c   1.000
_cell.angle_alpha   90.00
_cell.angle_beta   90.00
_cell.angle_gamma   90.00
#
_symmetry.space_group_name_H-M   'P 1'
#
loop_
_entity.id
_entity.type
_entity.pdbx_description
1 polymer ?
#
loop_
_entity_poly.entity_id
_entity_poly.type
_entity_poly.pdbx_seq_one_letter_code
_entity_poly.pdbx_strand_id
1 'polypeptide(L)'
;MSKIQVENLKYVGEGNANIVFSTDEDQVLRIPKSEQESLEKTKNFIDQVIKKLVDSSFIGYMNVIEVDPEVSKKLLLQSKRLDKSINYIPKKAYLMENHLIISRQHKNFSIEIKPKWGYKPNVKGNPIKSKTCRFHMHLHYKKKDDSEFCPLDLFSDEFERIFKSVNLLSEVNSNNWKVFVDSIPVEFKSQEIVLTSIVPMKEENSKVGKKILLLLVCELLNVSSILKTVKYHQSRLDELDIEVLYELFKTCFEEGDENIDTDRIDWNLVVEKYLKRIEKINVAGAGYQETENINLKNLIKKHLFNKNNSDGTFYLTDGSIMQYKVRLVDVDLKKPKLKYWFELDKNIYE
;
A
#
# COMPACT_ATOMS: atom_id res chain seq x y z
N MET A 1 13.29 14.38 23.65
CA MET A 1 13.39 13.18 22.77
C MET A 1 14.83 12.74 22.77
N SER A 2 15.11 11.47 23.08
CA SER A 2 16.44 10.88 22.90
C SER A 2 16.91 11.11 21.46
N LYS A 3 18.15 11.55 21.25
CA LYS A 3 18.71 11.70 19.90
C LYS A 3 18.77 10.31 19.27
N ILE A 4 18.19 10.15 18.07
CA ILE A 4 18.29 8.90 17.30
C ILE A 4 19.75 8.66 16.96
N GLN A 5 20.31 7.55 17.43
CA GLN A 5 21.67 7.13 17.13
C GLN A 5 21.67 6.21 15.90
N VAL A 6 22.55 6.48 14.93
CA VAL A 6 22.64 5.73 13.65
C VAL A 6 22.90 4.25 13.86
N GLU A 7 23.72 3.92 14.86
CA GLU A 7 24.22 2.56 15.13
C GLU A 7 23.11 1.58 15.49
N ASN A 8 21.97 2.11 15.94
CA ASN A 8 20.81 1.33 16.36
C ASN A 8 19.77 1.18 15.23
N LEU A 9 20.06 1.70 14.04
CA LEU A 9 19.15 1.67 12.90
C LEU A 9 19.46 0.52 11.95
N LYS A 10 18.50 -0.39 11.76
CA LYS A 10 18.64 -1.54 10.84
C LYS A 10 17.82 -1.32 9.57
N TYR A 11 18.45 -1.46 8.41
CA TYR A 11 17.78 -1.32 7.12
C TYR A 11 16.60 -2.31 6.99
N VAL A 12 15.41 -1.79 6.64
CA VAL A 12 14.20 -2.60 6.43
C VAL A 12 13.86 -2.71 4.95
N GLY A 13 13.97 -1.60 4.22
CA GLY A 13 13.58 -1.57 2.82
C GLY A 13 13.54 -0.16 2.24
N GLU A 14 13.25 -0.08 0.94
CA GLU A 14 13.14 1.20 0.24
C GLU A 14 12.11 1.16 -0.89
N GLY A 15 11.50 2.31 -1.14
CA GLY A 15 10.71 2.62 -2.33
C GLY A 15 11.45 3.62 -3.22
N ASN A 16 10.73 4.22 -4.17
CA ASN A 16 11.30 5.27 -5.01
C ASN A 16 11.50 6.58 -4.23
N ALA A 17 10.58 6.88 -3.31
CA ALA A 17 10.55 8.15 -2.59
C ALA A 17 11.26 8.12 -1.23
N ASN A 18 11.32 6.96 -0.59
CA ASN A 18 11.75 6.83 0.82
C ASN A 18 12.61 5.58 1.05
N ILE A 19 13.53 5.66 2.00
CA ILE A 19 14.25 4.53 2.61
C ILE A 19 13.78 4.36 4.06
N VAL A 20 13.73 3.12 4.56
CA VAL A 20 13.14 2.78 5.85
C VAL A 20 14.13 1.99 6.70
N PHE A 21 14.28 2.40 7.96
CA PHE A 21 15.09 1.76 8.98
C PHE A 21 14.24 1.43 10.19
N SER A 22 14.52 0.33 10.88
CA SER A 22 13.93 -0.01 12.17
C SER A 22 14.78 0.54 13.31
N THR A 23 14.13 0.86 14.42
CA THR A 23 14.72 1.37 15.66
C THR A 23 14.65 0.29 16.76
N ASP A 24 15.35 0.52 17.88
CA ASP A 24 15.28 -0.35 19.07
C ASP A 24 13.98 -0.24 19.87
N GLU A 25 13.05 0.65 19.51
CA GLU A 25 11.79 0.91 20.22
C GLU A 25 10.56 0.41 19.45
N ASP A 26 10.71 -0.60 18.57
CA ASP A 26 9.63 -1.13 17.71
C ASP A 26 8.99 -0.05 16.81
N GLN A 27 9.80 0.93 16.41
CA GLN A 27 9.42 1.97 15.46
C GLN A 27 10.25 1.85 14.18
N VAL A 28 9.80 2.49 13.11
CA VAL A 28 10.58 2.68 11.90
C VAL A 28 10.80 4.16 11.62
N LEU A 29 12.02 4.48 11.20
CA LEU A 29 12.41 5.77 10.67
C LEU A 29 12.34 5.71 9.14
N ARG A 30 11.46 6.51 8.54
CA ARG A 30 11.27 6.61 7.09
C ARG A 30 11.82 7.94 6.59
N ILE A 31 12.92 7.85 5.85
CA ILE A 31 13.71 8.99 5.39
C ILE A 31 13.41 9.26 3.91
N PRO A 32 13.06 10.51 3.54
CA PRO A 32 12.84 10.89 2.15
C PRO A 32 14.16 10.96 1.37
N LYS A 33 14.13 10.46 0.13
CA LYS A 33 15.30 10.38 -0.78
C LYS A 33 15.51 11.63 -1.62
N SER A 34 14.50 12.48 -1.69
CA SER A 34 14.51 13.75 -2.40
C SER A 34 13.82 14.78 -1.52
N GLU A 35 13.95 16.04 -1.89
CA GLU A 35 13.08 17.07 -1.36
C GLU A 35 11.63 16.63 -1.64
N GLN A 36 10.91 16.32 -0.57
CA GLN A 36 9.48 16.04 -0.61
C GLN A 36 8.74 17.32 -0.25
N GLU A 37 7.44 17.37 -0.58
CA GLU A 37 6.55 18.33 0.06
C GLU A 37 6.68 18.25 1.58
N SER A 38 6.24 19.32 2.27
CA SER A 38 6.25 19.38 3.73
C SER A 38 5.78 18.06 4.33
N LEU A 39 6.65 17.40 5.11
CA LEU A 39 6.33 16.11 5.72
C LEU A 39 5.08 16.25 6.62
N GLU A 40 4.90 17.42 7.23
CA GLU A 40 3.73 17.79 8.00
C GLU A 40 2.45 17.80 7.15
N LYS A 41 2.49 18.22 5.89
CA LYS A 41 1.33 18.16 4.99
C LYS A 41 0.93 16.73 4.69
N THR A 42 1.87 15.85 4.38
CA THR A 42 1.59 14.42 4.21
C THR A 42 0.99 13.81 5.48
N LYS A 43 1.53 14.16 6.66
CA LYS A 43 0.96 13.70 7.94
C LYS A 43 -0.47 14.21 8.11
N ASN A 44 -0.71 15.50 7.88
CA ASN A 44 -2.05 16.10 7.97
C ASN A 44 -3.03 15.47 6.97
N PHE A 45 -2.59 15.20 5.75
CA PHE A 45 -3.38 14.47 4.75
C PHE A 45 -3.76 13.08 5.26
N ILE A 46 -2.81 12.32 5.81
CA ILE A 46 -3.13 11.00 6.38
C ILE A 46 -4.13 11.12 7.54
N ASP A 47 -3.92 12.07 8.45
CA ASP A 47 -4.74 12.23 9.65
C ASP A 47 -6.15 12.74 9.35
N GLN A 48 -6.29 13.65 8.39
CA GLN A 48 -7.54 14.36 8.16
C GLN A 48 -8.28 13.89 6.90
N VAL A 49 -7.62 13.17 5.99
CA VAL A 49 -8.21 12.60 4.78
C VAL A 49 -8.26 11.09 4.86
N ILE A 50 -7.10 10.42 4.94
CA ILE A 50 -7.06 8.95 4.84
C ILE A 50 -7.82 8.30 5.99
N LYS A 51 -7.67 8.77 7.22
CA LYS A 51 -8.42 8.26 8.38
C LYS A 51 -9.93 8.54 8.34
N LYS A 52 -10.43 9.41 7.45
CA LYS A 52 -11.87 9.58 7.19
C LYS A 52 -12.38 8.59 6.13
N LEU A 53 -11.50 8.03 5.31
CA LEU A 53 -11.84 7.10 4.22
C LEU A 53 -11.70 5.63 4.62
N VAL A 54 -10.80 5.33 5.54
CA VAL A 54 -10.63 3.98 6.08
C VAL A 54 -10.73 4.02 7.60
N ASP A 55 -11.13 2.91 8.21
CA ASP A 55 -11.08 2.79 9.66
C ASP A 55 -9.68 3.13 10.17
N SER A 56 -9.61 4.06 11.12
CA SER A 56 -8.34 4.59 11.63
C SER A 56 -7.46 3.53 12.29
N SER A 57 -8.04 2.40 12.73
CA SER A 57 -7.29 1.23 13.22
C SER A 57 -6.35 0.65 12.16
N PHE A 58 -6.64 0.81 10.86
CA PHE A 58 -5.75 0.38 9.79
C PHE A 58 -4.54 1.29 9.59
N ILE A 59 -4.53 2.49 10.18
CA ILE A 59 -3.48 3.49 9.99
C ILE A 59 -2.60 3.54 11.25
N GLY A 60 -1.33 3.15 11.11
CA GLY A 60 -0.34 3.32 12.15
C GLY A 60 -0.09 4.79 12.50
N TYR A 61 0.42 5.07 13.70
CA TYR A 61 0.86 6.43 14.01
C TYR A 61 2.03 6.85 13.11
N MET A 62 2.10 8.14 12.83
CA MET A 62 3.16 8.77 12.06
C MET A 62 3.44 10.15 12.66
N ASN A 63 4.69 10.39 13.07
CA ASN A 63 5.15 11.68 13.55
C ASN A 63 6.26 12.21 12.66
N VAL A 64 6.31 13.53 12.50
CA VAL A 64 7.46 14.19 11.87
C VAL A 64 8.45 14.54 12.98
N ILE A 65 9.70 14.14 12.81
CA ILE A 65 10.77 14.41 13.76
C ILE A 65 11.94 15.08 13.06
N GLU A 66 12.73 15.85 13.81
CA GLU A 66 14.01 16.34 13.34
C GLU A 66 15.05 15.22 13.35
N VAL A 67 15.91 15.22 12.34
CA VAL A 67 17.01 14.27 12.20
C VAL A 67 18.28 15.05 11.90
N ASP A 68 19.36 14.66 12.56
CA ASP A 68 20.69 15.22 12.30
C ASP A 68 21.08 14.99 10.81
N PRO A 69 21.48 16.05 10.07
CA PRO A 69 21.87 15.92 8.67
C PRO A 69 22.96 14.88 8.41
N GLU A 70 23.92 14.70 9.32
CA GLU A 70 24.98 13.70 9.18
C GLU A 70 24.43 12.28 9.31
N VAL A 71 23.44 12.09 10.19
CA VAL A 71 22.70 10.84 10.33
C VAL A 71 21.93 10.52 9.06
N SER A 72 21.15 11.49 8.55
CA SER A 72 20.41 11.35 7.30
C SER A 72 21.31 11.00 6.12
N LYS A 73 22.46 11.67 5.99
CA LYS A 73 23.43 11.42 4.92
C LYS A 73 23.98 9.99 5.00
N LYS A 74 24.40 9.52 6.17
CA LYS A 74 24.89 8.15 6.39
C LYS A 74 23.84 7.10 6.02
N LEU A 75 22.58 7.34 6.36
CA LEU A 75 21.48 6.42 6.08
C LEU A 75 21.12 6.40 4.59
N LEU A 76 21.10 7.56 3.93
CA LEU A 76 20.86 7.65 2.49
C LEU A 76 21.92 6.91 1.68
N LEU A 77 23.19 6.93 2.09
CA LEU A 77 24.27 6.18 1.41
C LEU A 77 24.04 4.67 1.37
N GLN A 78 23.15 4.12 2.20
CA GLN A 78 22.79 2.69 2.18
C GLN A 78 21.72 2.35 1.12
N SER A 79 21.09 3.35 0.50
CA SER A 79 20.04 3.13 -0.49
C SER A 79 20.60 2.51 -1.77
N LYS A 80 20.06 1.36 -2.16
CA LYS A 80 20.44 0.63 -3.37
C LYS A 80 19.83 1.22 -4.65
N ARG A 81 18.83 2.11 -4.52
CA ARG A 81 18.14 2.76 -5.65
C ARG A 81 18.38 4.27 -5.72
N LEU A 82 19.50 4.75 -5.19
CA LEU A 82 19.94 6.13 -5.45
C LEU A 82 20.65 6.15 -6.80
N ASP A 83 19.97 6.63 -7.83
CA ASP A 83 20.49 6.61 -9.20
C ASP A 83 21.53 7.72 -9.48
N LYS A 84 21.76 8.64 -8.52
CA LYS A 84 22.67 9.80 -8.65
C LYS A 84 23.22 10.24 -7.28
N SER A 85 24.20 11.14 -7.28
CA SER A 85 24.72 11.85 -6.10
C SER A 85 23.61 12.32 -5.16
N ILE A 86 23.84 12.21 -3.84
CA ILE A 86 22.91 12.71 -2.82
C ILE A 86 22.88 14.24 -2.91
N ASN A 87 21.94 14.77 -3.67
CA ASN A 87 21.77 16.22 -3.87
C ASN A 87 20.87 16.86 -2.79
N TYR A 88 20.32 16.05 -1.89
CA TYR A 88 19.43 16.48 -0.82
C TYR A 88 19.69 15.70 0.46
N ILE A 89 19.87 16.41 1.58
CA ILE A 89 20.03 15.81 2.90
C ILE A 89 18.83 16.25 3.76
N PRO A 90 17.92 15.34 4.11
CA PRO A 90 16.75 15.69 4.91
C PRO A 90 17.12 16.05 6.34
N LYS A 91 16.50 17.12 6.84
CA LYS A 91 16.55 17.52 8.26
C LYS A 91 15.39 16.98 9.08
N LYS A 92 14.40 16.36 8.41
CA LYS A 92 13.22 15.77 9.02
C LYS A 92 12.94 14.40 8.42
N ALA A 93 12.30 13.54 9.19
CA ALA A 93 11.86 12.21 8.75
C ALA A 93 10.55 11.83 9.42
N TYR A 94 9.94 10.74 8.96
CA TYR A 94 8.80 10.14 9.66
C TYR A 94 9.27 9.10 10.67
N LEU A 95 8.80 9.22 11.91
CA LEU A 95 8.86 8.17 12.91
C LEU A 95 7.49 7.49 12.97
N MET A 96 7.45 6.19 12.66
CA MET A 96 6.22 5.44 12.47
C MET A 96 6.24 4.13 13.25
N GLU A 97 5.07 3.55 13.47
CA GLU A 97 4.95 2.21 14.03
C GLU A 97 5.66 1.15 13.18
N ASN A 98 6.45 0.26 13.80
CA ASN A 98 7.01 -0.88 13.08
C ASN A 98 5.96 -1.97 12.90
N HIS A 99 5.25 -1.93 11.77
CA HIS A 99 4.34 -2.98 11.34
C HIS A 99 5.04 -4.30 10.93
N LEU A 100 6.19 -4.66 11.48
CA LEU A 100 6.80 -6.00 11.39
C LEU A 100 6.80 -6.71 12.75
N ILE A 101 6.44 -5.99 13.81
CA ILE A 101 6.51 -6.43 15.19
C ILE A 101 5.14 -6.22 15.80
N ILE A 102 4.53 -7.30 16.28
CA ILE A 102 3.37 -7.23 17.18
C ILE A 102 3.81 -7.56 18.62
N SER A 103 4.73 -8.51 18.80
CA SER A 103 5.26 -8.86 20.12
C SER A 103 6.73 -9.22 20.06
N ARG A 104 7.49 -8.78 21.07
CA ARG A 104 8.90 -9.16 21.27
C ARG A 104 9.07 -10.54 21.91
N GLN A 105 8.01 -11.10 22.47
CA GLN A 105 8.06 -12.34 23.23
C GLN A 105 7.88 -13.58 22.34
N HIS A 106 7.37 -13.41 21.13
CA HIS A 106 7.14 -14.51 20.20
C HIS A 106 7.57 -14.12 18.79
N LYS A 107 7.73 -15.13 17.92
CA LYS A 107 8.04 -14.92 16.50
C LYS A 107 6.96 -14.10 15.81
N ASN A 108 7.39 -13.16 14.97
CA ASN A 108 6.52 -12.33 14.15
C ASN A 108 6.60 -12.77 12.69
N PHE A 109 5.44 -12.99 12.10
CA PHE A 109 5.33 -13.27 10.68
C PHE A 109 4.54 -12.15 10.00
N SER A 110 5.07 -11.63 8.88
CA SER A 110 4.46 -10.52 8.16
C SER A 110 4.39 -10.77 6.67
N ILE A 111 3.30 -10.34 6.04
CA ILE A 111 3.15 -10.34 4.58
C ILE A 111 2.78 -8.93 4.13
N GLU A 112 3.60 -8.34 3.24
CA GLU A 112 3.26 -7.12 2.51
C GLU A 112 2.66 -7.49 1.15
N ILE A 113 1.43 -7.02 0.89
CA ILE A 113 0.72 -7.19 -0.37
C ILE A 113 0.54 -5.82 -1.03
N LYS A 114 0.99 -5.68 -2.28
CA LYS A 114 0.61 -4.55 -3.14
C LYS A 114 -0.53 -4.98 -4.05
N PRO A 115 -1.79 -4.65 -3.74
CA PRO A 115 -2.94 -5.25 -4.41
C PRO A 115 -3.20 -4.67 -5.81
N LYS A 116 -2.55 -3.56 -6.17
CA LYS A 116 -2.77 -2.79 -7.42
C LYS A 116 -4.23 -2.28 -7.51
N TRP A 117 -4.80 -2.26 -8.71
CA TRP A 117 -6.10 -1.65 -9.02
C TRP A 117 -7.22 -2.69 -9.05
N GLY A 118 -8.21 -2.56 -8.16
CA GLY A 118 -9.23 -3.57 -7.92
C GLY A 118 -10.50 -3.49 -8.76
N TYR A 119 -10.56 -2.60 -9.75
CA TYR A 119 -11.73 -2.43 -10.61
C TYR A 119 -11.33 -2.11 -12.06
N LYS A 120 -12.32 -2.16 -12.96
CA LYS A 120 -12.18 -1.69 -14.35
C LYS A 120 -13.00 -0.41 -14.52
N PRO A 121 -12.49 0.61 -15.22
CA PRO A 121 -13.24 1.83 -15.46
C PRO A 121 -14.53 1.52 -16.26
N ASN A 122 -15.60 2.25 -15.96
CA ASN A 122 -16.92 2.09 -16.58
C ASN A 122 -17.26 3.24 -17.55
N VAL A 123 -16.27 4.03 -17.95
CA VAL A 123 -16.46 5.17 -18.85
C VAL A 123 -16.31 4.78 -20.31
N LYS A 124 -16.88 5.62 -21.19
CA LYS A 124 -16.65 5.57 -22.64
C LYS A 124 -15.18 5.92 -22.90
N GLY A 125 -14.35 4.91 -23.12
CA GLY A 125 -12.94 5.02 -23.50
C GLY A 125 -12.56 3.85 -24.40
N ASN A 126 -11.26 3.54 -24.51
CA ASN A 126 -10.83 2.39 -25.31
C ASN A 126 -11.50 1.08 -24.85
N PRO A 127 -12.15 0.30 -25.74
CA PRO A 127 -12.86 -0.93 -25.39
C PRO A 127 -12.03 -1.99 -24.65
N ILE A 128 -10.69 -1.95 -24.73
CA ILE A 128 -9.86 -2.90 -24.00
C ILE A 128 -9.85 -2.65 -22.49
N LYS A 129 -10.05 -1.40 -22.04
CA LYS A 129 -10.03 -1.03 -20.62
C LYS A 129 -11.22 -1.63 -19.83
N SER A 130 -12.33 -1.91 -20.53
CA SER A 130 -13.49 -2.60 -19.94
C SER A 130 -13.34 -4.13 -19.93
N LYS A 131 -12.43 -4.68 -20.74
CA LYS A 131 -12.19 -6.13 -20.87
C LYS A 131 -11.02 -6.61 -20.02
N THR A 132 -9.93 -5.86 -20.00
CA THR A 132 -8.65 -6.24 -19.38
C THR A 132 -8.32 -5.32 -18.21
N CYS A 133 -7.82 -5.87 -17.11
CA CYS A 133 -7.45 -5.05 -15.95
C CYS A 133 -6.19 -4.21 -16.24
N ARG A 134 -6.09 -3.05 -15.57
CA ARG A 134 -4.96 -2.11 -15.73
C ARG A 134 -3.60 -2.74 -15.48
N PHE A 135 -3.53 -3.74 -14.60
CA PHE A 135 -2.30 -4.44 -14.26
C PHE A 135 -1.79 -5.30 -15.43
N HIS A 136 -2.63 -6.16 -16.02
CA HIS A 136 -2.24 -6.99 -17.16
C HIS A 136 -1.91 -6.15 -18.40
N MET A 137 -2.68 -5.10 -18.70
CA MET A 137 -2.31 -4.18 -19.79
C MET A 137 -0.91 -3.59 -19.57
N HIS A 138 -0.58 -3.21 -18.33
CA HIS A 138 0.74 -2.66 -18.00
C HIS A 138 1.86 -3.72 -18.05
N LEU A 139 1.57 -4.97 -17.71
CA LEU A 139 2.52 -6.07 -17.85
C LEU A 139 2.87 -6.30 -19.32
N HIS A 140 1.85 -6.35 -20.19
CA HIS A 140 2.01 -6.46 -21.62
C HIS A 140 2.87 -5.31 -22.19
N TYR A 141 2.52 -4.07 -21.86
CA TYR A 141 3.30 -2.88 -22.25
C TYR A 141 4.77 -2.95 -21.79
N LYS A 142 5.02 -3.47 -20.58
CA LYS A 142 6.38 -3.68 -20.05
C LYS A 142 7.10 -4.89 -20.62
N LYS A 143 6.44 -5.69 -21.47
CA LYS A 143 6.94 -6.97 -21.98
C LYS A 143 7.33 -7.93 -20.83
N LYS A 144 6.51 -7.93 -19.76
CA LYS A 144 6.65 -8.75 -18.56
C LYS A 144 5.37 -9.56 -18.35
N ASP A 145 5.04 -10.39 -19.33
CA ASP A 145 3.78 -11.16 -19.38
C ASP A 145 3.85 -12.47 -18.56
N ASP A 146 4.72 -12.52 -17.54
CA ASP A 146 5.02 -13.72 -16.76
C ASP A 146 4.16 -13.88 -15.50
N SER A 147 3.31 -12.89 -15.19
CA SER A 147 2.46 -12.93 -14.00
C SER A 147 1.00 -13.16 -14.35
N GLU A 148 0.46 -14.30 -13.90
CA GLU A 148 -0.97 -14.62 -13.96
C GLU A 148 -1.80 -13.94 -12.86
N PHE A 149 -1.15 -13.17 -11.97
CA PHE A 149 -1.84 -12.49 -10.87
C PHE A 149 -2.80 -11.42 -11.41
N CYS A 150 -4.10 -11.61 -11.16
CA CYS A 150 -5.11 -10.60 -11.44
C CYS A 150 -5.55 -9.87 -10.15
N PRO A 151 -5.39 -8.54 -10.07
CA PRO A 151 -5.96 -7.75 -8.97
C PRO A 151 -7.47 -7.92 -8.83
N LEU A 152 -8.21 -8.07 -9.94
CA LEU A 152 -9.67 -8.23 -9.88
C LEU A 152 -10.10 -9.51 -9.16
N ASP A 153 -9.24 -10.54 -9.13
CA ASP A 153 -9.48 -11.76 -8.37
C ASP A 153 -9.20 -11.55 -6.88
N LEU A 154 -8.13 -10.84 -6.54
CA LEU A 154 -7.81 -10.48 -5.15
C LEU A 154 -8.94 -9.64 -4.53
N PHE A 155 -9.48 -8.69 -5.29
CA PHE A 155 -10.58 -7.80 -4.88
C PHE A 155 -11.98 -8.38 -5.16
N SER A 156 -12.09 -9.66 -5.50
CA SER A 156 -13.38 -10.33 -5.65
C SER A 156 -13.99 -10.65 -4.28
N ASP A 157 -15.27 -11.02 -4.27
CA ASP A 157 -15.95 -11.58 -3.10
C ASP A 157 -15.97 -13.12 -3.12
N GLU A 158 -15.33 -13.72 -4.13
CA GLU A 158 -15.27 -15.16 -4.34
C GLU A 158 -13.98 -15.72 -3.74
N PHE A 159 -14.12 -16.51 -2.67
CA PHE A 159 -12.97 -17.07 -1.95
C PHE A 159 -11.98 -17.81 -2.87
N GLU A 160 -12.48 -18.58 -3.85
CA GLU A 160 -11.65 -19.33 -4.79
C GLU A 160 -10.76 -18.41 -5.64
N ARG A 161 -11.30 -17.27 -6.08
CA ARG A 161 -10.55 -16.26 -6.85
C ARG A 161 -9.55 -15.53 -5.97
N ILE A 162 -9.92 -15.18 -4.74
CA ILE A 162 -8.98 -14.60 -3.77
C ILE A 162 -7.83 -15.56 -3.52
N PHE A 163 -8.13 -16.84 -3.23
CA PHE A 163 -7.13 -17.88 -2.98
C PHE A 163 -6.21 -18.09 -4.18
N LYS A 164 -6.76 -18.19 -5.39
CA LYS A 164 -5.97 -18.25 -6.63
C LYS A 164 -5.01 -17.06 -6.72
N SER A 165 -5.52 -15.85 -6.47
CA SER A 165 -4.74 -14.61 -6.57
C SER A 165 -3.61 -14.55 -5.53
N VAL A 166 -3.90 -14.91 -4.28
CA VAL A 166 -2.92 -14.99 -3.18
C VAL A 166 -1.86 -16.07 -3.45
N ASN A 167 -2.27 -17.24 -3.97
CA ASN A 167 -1.34 -18.30 -4.35
C ASN A 167 -0.39 -17.81 -5.45
N LEU A 168 -0.90 -17.22 -6.53
CA LEU A 168 -0.10 -16.68 -7.63
C LEU A 168 0.87 -15.57 -7.17
N LEU A 169 0.42 -14.66 -6.30
CA LEU A 169 1.28 -13.66 -5.68
C LEU A 169 2.46 -14.29 -4.94
N SER A 170 2.21 -15.42 -4.27
CA SER A 170 3.20 -16.11 -3.46
C SER A 170 4.27 -16.85 -4.27
N GLU A 171 3.98 -17.24 -5.52
CA GLU A 171 4.94 -17.95 -6.38
C GLU A 171 5.92 -17.00 -7.10
N VAL A 172 5.49 -15.78 -7.39
CA VAL A 172 6.27 -14.85 -8.20
C VAL A 172 7.13 -13.95 -7.30
N ASN A 173 8.44 -13.92 -7.55
CA ASN A 173 9.34 -12.94 -6.92
C ASN A 173 9.10 -11.55 -7.52
N SER A 174 8.02 -10.93 -7.09
CA SER A 174 7.54 -9.64 -7.57
C SER A 174 7.54 -8.61 -6.43
N ASN A 175 7.42 -7.34 -6.77
CA ASN A 175 7.25 -6.30 -5.75
C ASN A 175 5.86 -6.28 -5.10
N ASN A 176 4.98 -7.21 -5.48
CA ASN A 176 3.60 -7.32 -5.03
C ASN A 176 3.42 -8.19 -3.79
N TRP A 177 4.40 -9.04 -3.47
CA TRP A 177 4.40 -9.95 -2.34
C TRP A 177 5.75 -9.91 -1.66
N LYS A 178 5.77 -9.61 -0.36
CA LYS A 178 6.99 -9.77 0.44
C LYS A 178 6.65 -10.41 1.76
N VAL A 179 7.58 -11.20 2.26
CA VAL A 179 7.43 -11.91 3.51
C VAL A 179 8.55 -11.53 4.45
N PHE A 180 8.22 -11.40 5.73
CA PHE A 180 9.16 -11.08 6.78
C PHE A 180 8.98 -12.02 7.96
N VAL A 181 10.09 -12.51 8.49
CA VAL A 181 10.16 -13.27 9.75
C VAL A 181 11.01 -12.46 10.71
N ASP A 182 10.44 -12.06 11.85
CA ASP A 182 11.10 -11.21 12.86
C ASP A 182 11.76 -9.96 12.25
N SER A 183 11.01 -9.27 11.40
CA SER A 183 11.44 -8.09 10.63
C SER A 183 12.48 -8.33 9.53
N ILE A 184 12.95 -9.57 9.33
CA ILE A 184 13.91 -9.91 8.30
C ILE A 184 13.16 -10.33 7.03
N PRO A 185 13.39 -9.68 5.87
CA PRO A 185 12.78 -10.10 4.62
C PRO A 185 13.30 -11.49 4.22
N VAL A 186 12.38 -12.39 3.85
CA VAL A 186 12.69 -13.75 3.40
C VAL A 186 12.11 -14.00 2.01
N GLU A 187 12.80 -14.79 1.20
CA GLU A 187 12.23 -15.23 -0.07
C GLU A 187 11.20 -16.34 0.19
N PHE A 188 9.96 -16.14 -0.27
CA PHE A 188 8.88 -17.11 -0.06
C PHE A 188 9.04 -18.42 -0.84
N LYS A 189 10.11 -18.54 -1.64
CA LYS A 189 10.46 -19.77 -2.37
C LYS A 189 11.16 -20.81 -1.50
N SER A 190 11.86 -20.41 -0.44
CA SER A 190 12.44 -21.36 0.50
C SER A 190 11.35 -21.85 1.45
N GLN A 191 10.67 -22.92 1.03
CA GLN A 191 9.65 -23.64 1.80
C GLN A 191 10.14 -23.98 3.23
N GLU A 192 11.45 -24.05 3.46
CA GLU A 192 12.06 -24.45 4.72
C GLU A 192 11.94 -23.40 5.85
N ILE A 193 11.98 -22.10 5.57
CA ILE A 193 12.14 -21.05 6.62
C ILE A 193 10.80 -20.53 7.13
N VAL A 194 9.81 -20.38 6.23
CA VAL A 194 8.49 -19.83 6.56
C VAL A 194 7.66 -20.82 7.37
N LEU A 195 7.85 -22.11 7.12
CA LEU A 195 6.93 -23.14 7.59
C LEU A 195 7.27 -23.61 9.00
N THR A 196 8.54 -23.82 9.32
CA THR A 196 8.98 -24.16 10.68
C THR A 196 8.71 -23.07 11.72
N SER A 197 8.44 -21.83 11.30
CA SER A 197 8.27 -20.68 12.19
C SER A 197 6.81 -20.30 12.50
N ILE A 198 5.84 -20.69 11.67
CA ILE A 198 4.42 -20.30 11.82
C ILE A 198 3.55 -21.46 12.29
N VAL A 199 3.75 -22.63 11.68
CA VAL A 199 3.07 -23.87 12.04
C VAL A 199 4.19 -24.87 12.22
N PRO A 200 4.58 -25.28 13.44
CA PRO A 200 5.68 -26.21 13.65
C PRO A 200 5.36 -27.58 13.02
N MET A 201 5.58 -27.68 11.71
CA MET A 201 5.36 -28.86 10.89
C MET A 201 6.72 -29.38 10.48
N LYS A 202 6.85 -30.72 10.50
CA LYS A 202 8.01 -31.40 9.93
C LYS A 202 8.16 -31.04 8.45
N GLU A 203 9.40 -31.04 7.97
CA GLU A 203 9.80 -30.68 6.61
C GLU A 203 9.01 -31.42 5.52
N GLU A 204 8.66 -32.69 5.78
CA GLU A 204 7.80 -33.54 4.93
C GLU A 204 6.39 -32.96 4.66
N ASN A 205 5.94 -32.00 5.47
CA ASN A 205 4.61 -31.36 5.38
C ASN A 205 4.65 -29.94 4.82
N SER A 206 5.74 -29.51 4.18
CA SER A 206 5.94 -28.13 3.75
C SER A 206 4.81 -27.61 2.83
N LYS A 207 4.35 -28.41 1.87
CA LYS A 207 3.23 -28.05 0.96
C LYS A 207 1.93 -27.78 1.73
N VAL A 208 1.66 -28.54 2.79
CA VAL A 208 0.46 -28.38 3.62
C VAL A 208 0.53 -27.08 4.40
N GLY A 209 1.66 -26.79 5.04
CA GLY A 209 1.80 -25.54 5.79
C GLY A 209 1.75 -24.30 4.88
N LYS A 210 2.27 -24.37 3.64
CA LYS A 210 2.12 -23.26 2.66
C LYS A 210 0.65 -23.01 2.39
N LYS A 211 -0.12 -24.07 2.11
CA LYS A 211 -1.56 -23.96 1.85
C LYS A 211 -2.30 -23.39 3.06
N ILE A 212 -2.01 -23.84 4.28
CA ILE A 212 -2.59 -23.29 5.51
C ILE A 212 -2.30 -21.79 5.63
N LEU A 213 -1.06 -21.37 5.40
CA LEU A 213 -0.70 -19.97 5.44
C LEU A 213 -1.47 -19.13 4.42
N LEU A 214 -1.57 -19.59 3.17
CA LEU A 214 -2.33 -18.88 2.14
C LEU A 214 -3.83 -18.81 2.47
N LEU A 215 -4.40 -19.86 3.07
CA LEU A 215 -5.78 -19.86 3.57
C LEU A 215 -5.96 -18.83 4.69
N LEU A 216 -5.04 -18.75 5.65
CA LEU A 216 -5.06 -17.74 6.71
C LEU A 216 -5.00 -16.32 6.14
N VAL A 217 -4.18 -16.08 5.11
CA VAL A 217 -4.13 -14.78 4.42
C VAL A 217 -5.46 -14.45 3.75
N CYS A 218 -6.09 -15.42 3.07
CA CYS A 218 -7.40 -15.22 2.46
C CYS A 218 -8.47 -14.89 3.50
N GLU A 219 -8.47 -15.62 4.63
CA GLU A 219 -9.39 -15.37 5.73
C GLU A 219 -9.19 -13.98 6.34
N LEU A 220 -7.94 -13.57 6.54
CA LEU A 220 -7.62 -12.22 7.00
C LEU A 220 -8.14 -11.15 6.06
N LEU A 221 -7.92 -11.32 4.75
CA LEU A 221 -8.38 -10.38 3.74
C LEU A 221 -9.90 -10.25 3.73
N ASN A 222 -10.61 -11.34 4.01
CA ASN A 222 -12.06 -11.37 4.11
C ASN A 222 -12.56 -10.69 5.39
N VAL A 223 -12.11 -11.15 6.57
CA VAL A 223 -12.55 -10.66 7.89
C VAL A 223 -12.23 -9.19 8.10
N SER A 224 -11.05 -8.73 7.67
CA SER A 224 -10.66 -7.33 7.83
C SER A 224 -11.47 -6.37 6.95
N SER A 225 -12.15 -6.87 5.90
CA SER A 225 -12.91 -6.09 4.91
C SER A 225 -12.12 -4.99 4.17
N ILE A 226 -10.81 -4.82 4.42
CA ILE A 226 -10.04 -3.70 3.88
C ILE A 226 -10.04 -3.69 2.35
N LEU A 227 -10.05 -4.86 1.69
CA LEU A 227 -10.06 -4.89 0.22
C LEU A 227 -11.36 -4.30 -0.32
N LYS A 228 -12.49 -4.51 0.35
CA LYS A 228 -13.78 -3.95 -0.02
C LYS A 228 -13.75 -2.42 0.09
N THR A 229 -13.30 -1.89 1.23
CA THR A 229 -13.17 -0.44 1.46
C THR A 229 -12.25 0.21 0.44
N VAL A 230 -11.11 -0.43 0.15
CA VAL A 230 -10.11 0.08 -0.80
C VAL A 230 -10.64 0.08 -2.22
N LYS A 231 -11.27 -1.03 -2.65
CA LYS A 231 -11.90 -1.14 -3.97
C LYS A 231 -12.99 -0.08 -4.13
N TYR A 232 -13.80 0.11 -3.10
CA TYR A 232 -14.85 1.12 -3.09
C TYR A 232 -14.27 2.51 -3.34
N HIS A 233 -13.32 2.95 -2.53
CA HIS A 233 -12.72 4.27 -2.70
C HIS A 233 -11.94 4.40 -4.02
N GLN A 234 -11.18 3.38 -4.44
CA GLN A 234 -10.54 3.36 -5.76
C GLN A 234 -11.57 3.64 -6.87
N SER A 235 -12.70 2.94 -6.88
CA SER A 235 -13.71 3.05 -7.94
C SER A 235 -14.51 4.36 -7.93
N ARG A 236 -14.72 4.95 -6.74
CA ARG A 236 -15.54 6.17 -6.58
C ARG A 236 -14.75 7.45 -6.73
N LEU A 237 -13.47 7.39 -6.45
CA LEU A 237 -12.57 8.53 -6.52
C LEU A 237 -11.91 8.71 -7.88
N ASP A 238 -11.86 7.63 -8.68
CA ASP A 238 -11.42 7.63 -10.08
C ASP A 238 -12.55 7.06 -10.97
N GLU A 239 -13.76 7.59 -10.78
CA GLU A 239 -14.96 7.13 -11.47
C GLU A 239 -14.97 7.52 -12.96
N LEU A 240 -14.29 8.63 -13.27
CA LEU A 240 -14.21 9.21 -14.60
C LEU A 240 -13.07 8.61 -15.44
N ASP A 241 -12.15 7.88 -14.82
CA ASP A 241 -10.89 7.45 -15.43
C ASP A 241 -10.00 8.63 -15.87
N ILE A 242 -8.70 8.37 -16.02
CA ILE A 242 -7.72 9.40 -16.37
C ILE A 242 -8.00 10.07 -17.72
N GLU A 243 -8.61 9.39 -18.69
CA GLU A 243 -8.95 9.96 -19.99
C GLU A 243 -9.91 11.16 -19.86
N VAL A 244 -10.99 11.01 -19.11
CA VAL A 244 -11.98 12.09 -18.91
C VAL A 244 -11.47 13.10 -17.88
N LEU A 245 -10.80 12.64 -16.82
CA LEU A 245 -10.23 13.53 -15.79
C LEU A 245 -9.22 14.50 -16.39
N TYR A 246 -8.39 14.05 -17.33
CA TYR A 246 -7.40 14.92 -17.94
C TYR A 246 -8.03 15.96 -18.87
N GLU A 247 -9.10 15.62 -19.60
CA GLU A 247 -9.86 16.60 -20.39
C GLU A 247 -10.52 17.67 -19.50
N LEU A 248 -11.16 17.27 -18.40
CA LEU A 248 -11.73 18.22 -17.43
C LEU A 248 -10.64 19.10 -16.81
N PHE A 249 -9.49 18.51 -16.49
CA PHE A 249 -8.35 19.26 -15.98
C PHE A 249 -7.92 20.36 -16.96
N LYS A 250 -7.78 20.06 -18.26
CA LYS A 250 -7.45 21.07 -19.27
C LYS A 250 -8.51 22.17 -19.41
N THR A 251 -9.79 21.89 -19.13
CA THR A 251 -10.83 22.92 -19.18
C THR A 251 -10.81 23.86 -17.97
N CYS A 252 -10.32 23.38 -16.83
CA CYS A 252 -10.31 24.14 -15.58
C CYS A 252 -8.99 24.92 -15.36
N PHE A 253 -7.92 24.55 -16.08
CA PHE A 253 -6.59 25.12 -15.92
C PHE A 253 -6.05 25.56 -17.29
N GLU A 254 -5.43 26.74 -17.36
CA GLU A 254 -4.87 27.27 -18.60
C GLU A 254 -3.76 26.36 -19.16
N GLU A 255 -3.60 26.33 -20.49
CA GLU A 255 -2.50 25.59 -21.14
C GLU A 255 -1.15 26.08 -20.60
N GLY A 256 -0.48 25.24 -19.80
CA GLY A 256 0.81 25.53 -19.16
C GLY A 256 0.81 25.39 -17.63
N ASP A 257 -0.34 25.39 -16.97
CA ASP A 257 -0.46 25.14 -15.52
C ASP A 257 -0.53 23.63 -15.20
N GLU A 258 0.47 22.88 -15.70
CA GLU A 258 0.51 21.41 -15.57
C GLU A 258 0.85 20.94 -14.14
N ASN A 259 1.26 21.87 -13.27
CA ASN A 259 1.65 21.59 -11.90
C ASN A 259 0.57 22.10 -10.94
N ILE A 260 -0.44 21.27 -10.69
CA ILE A 260 -1.37 21.53 -9.60
C ILE A 260 -0.57 21.65 -8.31
N ASP A 261 -0.59 22.84 -7.72
CA ASP A 261 -0.03 23.09 -6.41
C ASP A 261 -0.92 22.45 -5.35
N THR A 262 -0.63 21.19 -5.01
CA THR A 262 -1.31 20.42 -3.95
C THR A 262 -1.29 21.13 -2.62
N ASP A 263 -0.38 22.08 -2.43
CA ASP A 263 -0.27 22.89 -1.22
C ASP A 263 -1.40 23.89 -1.05
N ARG A 264 -2.08 24.26 -2.14
CA ARG A 264 -3.23 25.18 -2.13
C ARG A 264 -4.56 24.44 -2.02
N ILE A 265 -4.55 23.11 -2.09
CA ILE A 265 -5.77 22.31 -2.00
C ILE A 265 -6.14 22.11 -0.55
N ASP A 266 -7.35 22.54 -0.18
CA ASP A 266 -7.97 22.16 1.08
C ASP A 266 -8.50 20.71 0.99
N TRP A 267 -7.62 19.76 1.25
CA TRP A 267 -7.96 18.33 1.18
C TRP A 267 -9.06 17.91 2.16
N ASN A 268 -9.27 18.65 3.26
CA ASN A 268 -10.39 18.38 4.17
C ASN A 268 -11.72 18.69 3.52
N LEU A 269 -11.80 19.85 2.85
CA LEU A 269 -12.99 20.21 2.12
C LEU A 269 -13.26 19.20 1.00
N VAL A 270 -12.22 18.79 0.25
CA VAL A 270 -12.40 17.81 -0.84
C VAL A 270 -12.91 16.47 -0.31
N VAL A 271 -12.33 15.94 0.78
CA VAL A 271 -12.80 14.67 1.34
C VAL A 271 -14.20 14.78 1.94
N GLU A 272 -14.56 15.91 2.56
CA GLU A 272 -15.90 16.12 3.10
C GLU A 272 -16.96 16.20 2.01
N LYS A 273 -16.68 16.91 0.91
CA LYS A 273 -17.55 16.94 -0.26
C LYS A 273 -17.71 15.54 -0.87
N TYR A 274 -16.60 14.81 -1.01
CA TYR A 274 -16.63 13.42 -1.47
C TYR A 274 -17.50 12.53 -0.59
N LEU A 275 -17.33 12.59 0.75
CA LEU A 275 -18.09 11.80 1.71
C LEU A 275 -19.59 12.14 1.65
N LYS A 276 -19.95 13.42 1.62
CA LYS A 276 -21.35 13.86 1.46
C LYS A 276 -21.96 13.36 0.16
N ARG A 277 -21.19 13.37 -0.94
CA ARG A 277 -21.63 12.87 -2.24
C ARG A 277 -21.95 11.37 -2.18
N ILE A 278 -21.04 10.56 -1.64
CA ILE A 278 -21.26 9.12 -1.58
C ILE A 278 -22.39 8.74 -0.61
N GLU A 279 -22.58 9.50 0.46
CA GLU A 279 -23.70 9.33 1.39
C GLU A 279 -25.03 9.54 0.65
N LYS A 280 -25.15 10.61 -0.15
CA LYS A 280 -26.33 10.84 -1.00
C LYS A 280 -26.58 9.69 -1.97
N ILE A 281 -25.54 9.17 -2.61
CA ILE A 281 -25.67 8.02 -3.55
C ILE A 281 -26.19 6.78 -2.82
N ASN A 282 -25.72 6.53 -1.59
CA ASN A 282 -26.15 5.38 -0.80
C ASN A 282 -27.59 5.53 -0.28
N VAL A 283 -28.03 6.75 0.05
CA VAL A 283 -29.39 7.03 0.55
C VAL A 283 -30.42 7.12 -0.59
N ALA A 284 -30.07 7.73 -1.73
CA ALA A 284 -31.01 7.98 -2.82
C ALA A 284 -31.27 6.76 -3.72
N GLY A 285 -30.55 5.66 -3.54
CA GLY A 285 -30.44 4.63 -4.56
C GLY A 285 -29.67 5.13 -5.78
N ALA A 286 -29.22 4.22 -6.65
CA ALA A 286 -28.34 4.51 -7.78
C ALA A 286 -28.98 5.48 -8.80
N GLY A 287 -28.85 6.79 -8.59
CA GLY A 287 -29.39 7.81 -9.49
C GLY A 287 -28.78 9.21 -9.37
N TYR A 288 -27.81 9.45 -8.48
CA TYR A 288 -27.24 10.78 -8.26
C TYR A 288 -25.87 10.93 -8.95
N GLN A 289 -25.77 11.82 -9.95
CA GLN A 289 -24.53 12.16 -10.66
C GLN A 289 -24.14 13.63 -10.40
N GLU A 290 -23.25 13.84 -9.45
CA GLU A 290 -22.35 15.00 -9.41
C GLU A 290 -20.94 14.46 -9.17
N THR A 291 -19.91 14.98 -9.83
CA THR A 291 -18.55 14.39 -9.80
C THR A 291 -17.54 15.39 -9.25
N GLU A 292 -16.88 15.03 -8.14
CA GLU A 292 -15.61 15.63 -7.70
C GLU A 292 -14.66 14.45 -7.37
N ASN A 293 -13.45 14.45 -7.96
CA ASN A 293 -12.53 13.31 -7.97
C ASN A 293 -11.25 13.58 -7.16
N ILE A 294 -10.73 12.55 -6.47
CA ILE A 294 -9.43 12.58 -5.76
C ILE A 294 -8.60 11.37 -6.24
N ASN A 295 -7.36 11.53 -6.66
CA ASN A 295 -6.58 10.34 -7.07
C ASN A 295 -5.89 9.65 -5.86
N LEU A 296 -6.42 8.52 -5.37
CA LEU A 296 -5.77 7.67 -4.36
C LEU A 296 -5.06 6.48 -5.00
N LYS A 297 -3.89 6.74 -5.61
CA LYS A 297 -3.27 5.78 -6.52
C LYS A 297 -2.57 4.59 -5.88
N ASN A 298 -2.33 4.56 -4.56
CA ASN A 298 -1.62 3.44 -3.93
C ASN A 298 -2.11 3.18 -2.52
N LEU A 299 -2.54 1.95 -2.28
CA LEU A 299 -2.88 1.50 -0.95
C LEU A 299 -2.24 0.11 -0.78
N ILE A 300 -1.13 0.09 -0.04
CA ILE A 300 -0.33 -1.11 0.19
C ILE A 300 -0.77 -1.70 1.53
N LYS A 301 -1.02 -3.01 1.54
CA LYS A 301 -1.48 -3.74 2.72
C LYS A 301 -0.30 -4.44 3.35
N LYS A 302 -0.26 -4.46 4.66
CA LYS A 302 0.68 -5.27 5.43
C LYS A 302 -0.09 -6.04 6.49
N HIS A 303 0.04 -7.36 6.45
CA HIS A 303 -0.52 -8.32 7.40
C HIS A 303 0.57 -8.75 8.37
N LEU A 304 0.21 -8.95 9.64
CA LEU A 304 1.09 -9.37 10.73
C LEU A 304 0.38 -10.39 11.61
N PHE A 305 1.13 -11.29 12.26
CA PHE A 305 0.59 -12.28 13.22
C PHE A 305 1.36 -12.30 14.58
N ASN A 306 0.73 -12.02 15.75
CA ASN A 306 1.23 -12.31 17.14
C ASN A 306 0.37 -11.83 18.35
N LYS A 307 0.65 -12.36 19.56
CA LYS A 307 0.04 -12.21 20.91
C LYS A 307 0.37 -10.87 21.63
N ASN A 308 -0.51 -9.88 21.47
CA ASN A 308 -0.82 -8.63 22.22
C ASN A 308 -0.87 -7.40 21.28
N ASN A 309 -1.88 -6.52 21.43
CA ASN A 309 -2.21 -5.40 20.52
C ASN A 309 -2.57 -5.82 19.07
N SER A 310 -3.34 -6.90 18.95
CA SER A 310 -3.85 -7.45 17.69
C SER A 310 -5.24 -6.90 17.35
N ASP A 311 -5.56 -6.90 16.06
CA ASP A 311 -6.92 -6.61 15.57
C ASP A 311 -7.85 -7.84 15.75
N GLY A 312 -7.29 -9.03 15.98
CA GLY A 312 -8.05 -10.24 16.21
C GLY A 312 -7.19 -11.48 16.45
N THR A 313 -7.87 -12.62 16.60
CA THR A 313 -7.28 -13.91 16.93
C THR A 313 -7.88 -15.03 16.09
N PHE A 314 -7.03 -15.89 15.53
CA PHE A 314 -7.40 -17.19 15.00
C PHE A 314 -7.09 -18.29 16.01
N TYR A 315 -8.01 -19.24 16.09
CA TYR A 315 -7.84 -20.50 16.78
C TYR A 315 -7.61 -21.57 15.72
N LEU A 316 -6.41 -22.14 15.71
CA LEU A 316 -6.07 -23.24 14.82
C LEU A 316 -6.64 -24.55 15.35
N THR A 317 -6.82 -25.53 14.46
CA THR A 317 -7.43 -26.82 14.79
C THR A 317 -6.59 -27.66 15.75
N ASP A 318 -5.30 -27.38 15.89
CA ASP A 318 -4.38 -27.98 16.86
C ASP A 318 -4.43 -27.31 18.26
N GLY A 319 -5.30 -26.31 18.43
CA GLY A 319 -5.43 -25.52 19.67
C GLY A 319 -4.45 -24.34 19.75
N SER A 320 -3.55 -24.18 18.76
CA SER A 320 -2.65 -23.03 18.70
C SER A 320 -3.43 -21.74 18.45
N ILE A 321 -2.92 -20.64 19.01
CA ILE A 321 -3.54 -19.32 18.90
C ILE A 321 -2.65 -18.40 18.08
N MET A 322 -3.19 -17.88 16.98
CA MET A 322 -2.52 -16.87 16.14
C MET A 322 -3.27 -15.56 16.21
N GLN A 323 -2.71 -14.58 16.88
CA GLN A 323 -3.23 -13.23 16.80
C GLN A 323 -2.77 -12.53 15.52
N TYR A 324 -3.49 -11.53 15.05
CA TYR A 324 -3.18 -10.85 13.79
C TYR A 324 -3.39 -9.34 13.84
N LYS A 325 -2.76 -8.62 12.90
CA LYS A 325 -2.90 -7.18 12.72
C LYS A 325 -2.79 -6.85 11.23
N VAL A 326 -3.67 -5.98 10.74
CA VAL A 326 -3.74 -5.56 9.35
C VAL A 326 -3.56 -4.05 9.30
N ARG A 327 -2.58 -3.57 8.54
CA ARG A 327 -2.27 -2.13 8.43
C ARG A 327 -2.13 -1.71 6.98
N LEU A 328 -2.44 -0.45 6.71
CA LEU A 328 -2.19 0.21 5.44
C LEU A 328 -0.91 1.04 5.52
N VAL A 329 -0.11 0.94 4.48
CA VAL A 329 1.17 1.65 4.35
C VAL A 329 1.26 2.32 2.98
N ASP A 330 2.16 3.30 2.85
CA ASP A 330 2.41 4.07 1.61
C ASP A 330 1.16 4.79 1.07
N VAL A 331 0.35 5.33 2.00
CA VAL A 331 -0.84 6.14 1.73
C VAL A 331 -0.54 7.65 1.70
N ASP A 332 0.71 8.00 1.39
CA ASP A 332 1.14 9.40 1.33
C ASP A 332 0.40 10.16 0.24
N LEU A 333 0.20 11.46 0.47
CA LEU A 333 -0.15 12.38 -0.60
C LEU A 333 0.88 12.29 -1.73
N LYS A 334 0.40 12.09 -2.96
CA LYS A 334 1.25 12.11 -4.16
C LYS A 334 0.95 13.38 -4.93
N LYS A 335 2.01 14.01 -5.44
CA LYS A 335 1.88 15.05 -6.47
C LYS A 335 1.04 14.52 -7.63
N PRO A 336 -0.05 15.20 -8.01
CA PRO A 336 -0.82 14.82 -9.18
C PRO A 336 0.08 14.97 -10.40
N LYS A 337 0.17 13.89 -11.17
CA LYS A 337 0.91 13.86 -12.44
C LYS A 337 -0.07 13.52 -13.55
N LEU A 338 -1.14 14.30 -13.67
CA LEU A 338 -2.30 13.96 -14.52
C LEU A 338 -1.88 13.75 -15.97
N LYS A 339 -1.10 14.67 -16.55
CA LYS A 339 -0.55 14.53 -17.91
C LYS A 339 0.26 13.26 -18.09
N TYR A 340 1.25 13.03 -17.22
CA TYR A 340 2.06 11.82 -17.27
C TYR A 340 1.20 10.54 -17.12
N TRP A 341 0.20 10.56 -16.25
CA TRP A 341 -0.71 9.42 -16.08
C TRP A 341 -1.58 9.19 -17.31
N PHE A 342 -2.07 10.25 -17.95
CA PHE A 342 -2.84 10.20 -19.18
C PHE A 342 -1.99 9.62 -20.32
N GLU A 343 -0.79 10.17 -20.55
CA GLU A 343 0.15 9.68 -21.56
C GLU A 343 0.56 8.22 -21.32
N LEU A 344 0.87 7.87 -20.06
CA LEU A 344 1.18 6.48 -19.70
C LEU A 344 0.00 5.55 -19.93
N ASP A 345 -1.23 6.00 -19.66
CA ASP A 345 -2.41 5.19 -19.89
C ASP A 345 -2.63 4.92 -21.37
N LYS A 346 -2.54 5.97 -22.20
CA LYS A 346 -2.61 5.89 -23.65
C LYS A 346 -1.61 4.91 -24.24
N ASN A 347 -0.33 5.04 -23.84
CA ASN A 347 0.73 4.14 -24.30
C ASN A 347 0.55 2.67 -23.90
N ILE A 348 -0.32 2.37 -22.91
CA ILE A 348 -0.47 1.01 -22.37
C ILE A 348 -1.50 0.19 -23.13
N TYR A 349 -2.44 0.84 -23.81
CA TYR A 349 -3.47 0.16 -24.61
C TYR A 349 -3.35 0.41 -26.11
N GLU A 350 -2.47 1.32 -26.54
CA GLU A 350 -1.97 1.42 -27.93
C GLU A 350 -0.93 0.33 -28.20
#